data_AF-W9T8B7-F1
#
_entry.id   AF-W9T8B7-F1
#
_cell.length_a   1.000
_cell.length_b   1.000
_cell.length_c   1.000
_cell.angle_alpha   90.00
_cell.angle_beta   90.00
_cell.angle_gamma   90.00
#
_symmetry.space_group_name_H-M   'P 1'
#
loop_
_entity.id
_entity.type
_entity.pdbx_description
1 polymer ?
#
loop_
_entity_poly.entity_id
_entity_poly.type
_entity_poly.pdbx_seq_one_letter_code
_entity_poly.pdbx_strand_id
1 'polypeptide(L)'
;MRRPSVFALPWQADGSEPIWPLIMLIQQEANSHERGSVAAGHALLLALLVRIARLGQPAAMPRAGNPRRSALLGQFRELVDEHFRRHWPLGRYAESLGITPTTLGRICRDELGEPPTAIINERIVREAQRQLAYTELEIKQIAHELGFADSAYFSRFFRKQAGLKPREFRLAFQQALPARP
;
A
#
# COMPACT_ATOMS: atom_id res chain seq x y z
N MET A 1 2.21 0.87 -6.16
CA MET A 1 1.20 0.90 -5.10
C MET A 1 1.85 1.04 -3.73
N ARG A 2 1.70 2.24 -3.15
CA ARG A 2 2.24 2.64 -1.83
C ARG A 2 1.73 1.69 -0.72
N ARG A 3 2.59 1.38 0.27
CA ARG A 3 2.16 0.78 1.56
C ARG A 3 0.98 1.60 2.09
N PRO A 4 -0.15 0.99 2.49
CA PRO A 4 -1.15 1.73 3.25
C PRO A 4 -0.42 2.35 4.45
N SER A 5 -0.37 3.67 4.46
CA SER A 5 0.36 4.44 5.45
C SER A 5 -0.67 4.85 6.48
N VAL A 6 -0.58 4.30 7.69
CA VAL A 6 -1.43 4.72 8.80
C VAL A 6 -0.87 6.05 9.29
N PHE A 7 -1.57 7.14 8.98
CA PHE A 7 -1.24 8.45 9.51
C PHE A 7 -1.97 8.63 10.83
N ALA A 8 -1.21 8.72 11.93
CA ALA A 8 -1.76 9.25 13.16
C ALA A 8 -2.16 10.69 12.88
N LEU A 9 -3.47 10.97 12.91
CA LEU A 9 -3.94 12.35 12.82
C LEU A 9 -3.40 13.08 14.04
N PRO A 10 -2.73 14.23 13.88
CA PRO A 10 -2.32 15.04 15.02
C PRO A 10 -3.60 15.53 15.68
N TRP A 11 -4.05 14.82 16.70
CA TRP A 11 -5.10 15.28 17.58
C TRP A 11 -4.58 16.57 18.19
N GLN A 12 -5.14 17.71 17.77
CA GLN A 12 -4.76 18.99 18.33
C GLN A 12 -5.28 19.03 19.77
N ALA A 13 -4.51 19.63 20.69
CA ALA A 13 -4.86 19.66 22.11
C ALA A 13 -6.17 20.39 22.41
N ASP A 14 -6.72 21.14 21.45
CA ASP A 14 -8.02 21.80 21.48
C ASP A 14 -9.19 20.93 20.97
N GLY A 15 -8.91 19.67 20.58
CA GLY A 15 -9.89 18.74 20.02
C GLY A 15 -10.22 18.99 18.53
N SER A 16 -9.52 19.89 17.84
CA SER A 16 -9.78 20.17 16.42
C SER A 16 -9.10 19.13 15.51
N GLU A 17 -9.91 18.47 14.68
CA GLU A 17 -9.42 17.50 13.70
C GLU A 17 -9.10 18.19 12.37
N PRO A 18 -7.88 18.05 11.81
CA PRO A 18 -7.46 18.81 10.63
C PRO A 18 -8.12 18.39 9.31
N ILE A 19 -8.88 17.28 9.30
CA ILE A 19 -9.56 16.74 8.12
C ILE A 19 -11.05 16.48 8.33
N TRP A 20 -11.51 16.35 9.58
CA TRP A 20 -12.92 16.08 9.89
C TRP A 20 -13.89 17.11 9.32
N PRO A 21 -13.61 18.43 9.37
CA PRO A 21 -14.48 19.42 8.76
C PRO A 21 -14.67 19.21 7.24
N LEU A 22 -13.62 18.77 6.54
CA LEU A 22 -13.70 18.48 5.10
C LEU A 22 -14.59 17.25 4.85
N ILE A 23 -14.48 16.22 5.68
CA ILE A 23 -15.31 15.01 5.57
C ILE A 23 -16.79 15.36 5.80
N MET A 24 -17.08 16.16 6.83
CA MET A 24 -18.45 16.60 7.12
C MET A 24 -19.04 17.44 5.98
N LEU A 25 -18.26 18.35 5.39
CA LEU A 25 -18.70 19.17 4.26
C LEU A 25 -18.94 18.31 3.00
N ILE A 26 -18.07 17.33 2.72
CA ILE A 26 -18.30 16.39 1.60
C ILE A 26 -19.59 15.61 1.82
N GLN A 27 -19.85 15.14 3.05
CA GLN A 27 -21.05 14.40 3.39
C GLN A 27 -22.32 15.28 3.26
N GLN A 28 -22.23 16.55 3.64
CA GLN A 28 -23.31 17.51 3.49
C GLN A 28 -23.62 17.77 2.02
N GLU A 29 -22.61 18.03 1.18
CA GLU A 29 -22.79 18.23 -0.27
C GLU A 29 -23.30 16.97 -0.97
N ALA A 30 -22.88 15.78 -0.54
CA ALA A 30 -23.37 14.51 -1.08
C ALA A 30 -24.86 14.26 -0.75
N ASN A 31 -25.35 14.80 0.36
CA ASN A 31 -26.76 14.71 0.77
C ASN A 31 -27.60 15.89 0.24
N SER A 32 -26.96 16.96 -0.23
CA SER A 32 -27.60 18.14 -0.81
C SER A 32 -27.84 17.98 -2.31
N HIS A 33 -29.04 18.35 -2.75
CA HIS A 33 -29.41 18.39 -4.18
C HIS A 33 -29.44 19.83 -4.72
N GLU A 34 -28.76 20.76 -4.04
CA GLU A 34 -28.69 22.15 -4.48
C GLU A 34 -27.84 22.29 -5.75
N ARG A 35 -28.09 23.37 -6.52
CA ARG A 35 -27.31 23.65 -7.73
C ARG A 35 -25.86 23.87 -7.34
N GLY A 36 -24.96 23.07 -7.91
CA GLY A 36 -23.52 23.17 -7.66
C GLY A 36 -22.98 22.20 -6.62
N SER A 37 -23.82 21.37 -5.98
CA SER A 37 -23.36 20.41 -4.95
C SER A 37 -22.31 19.43 -5.48
N VAL A 38 -22.45 18.98 -6.74
CA VAL A 38 -21.45 18.13 -7.40
C VAL A 38 -20.11 18.85 -7.56
N ALA A 39 -20.11 20.13 -7.95
CA ALA A 39 -18.88 20.89 -8.14
C ALA A 39 -18.20 21.20 -6.79
N ALA A 40 -19.00 21.56 -5.77
CA ALA A 40 -18.53 21.75 -4.40
C ALA A 40 -17.93 20.45 -3.83
N GLY A 41 -18.62 19.32 -4.00
CA GLY A 41 -18.13 18.00 -3.60
C GLY A 41 -16.79 17.64 -4.23
N HIS A 42 -16.60 17.89 -5.53
CA HIS A 42 -15.31 17.67 -6.20
C HIS A 42 -14.20 18.57 -5.65
N ALA A 43 -14.48 19.85 -5.41
CA ALA A 43 -13.50 20.78 -4.84
C ALA A 43 -13.08 20.37 -3.42
N LEU A 44 -14.04 19.93 -2.59
CA LEU A 44 -13.79 19.45 -1.24
C LEU A 44 -13.00 18.12 -1.24
N LEU A 45 -13.31 17.21 -2.16
CA LEU A 45 -12.54 15.98 -2.36
C LEU A 45 -11.09 16.28 -2.72
N LEU A 46 -10.84 17.21 -3.66
CA LEU A 46 -9.50 17.65 -4.00
C LEU A 46 -8.77 18.25 -2.79
N ALA A 47 -9.44 19.10 -2.02
CA ALA A 47 -8.88 19.69 -0.80
C ALA A 47 -8.50 18.61 0.24
N LEU A 48 -9.35 17.60 0.43
CA LEU A 48 -9.09 16.46 1.31
C LEU A 48 -7.87 15.66 0.84
N LEU A 49 -7.79 15.32 -0.45
CA LEU A 49 -6.66 14.60 -1.03
C LEU A 49 -5.34 15.37 -0.85
N VAL A 50 -5.35 16.69 -1.06
CA VAL A 50 -4.18 17.54 -0.82
C VAL A 50 -3.78 17.54 0.66
N ARG A 51 -4.75 17.62 1.59
CA ARG A 51 -4.49 17.61 3.03
C ARG A 51 -3.88 16.29 3.48
N ILE A 52 -4.40 15.16 3.01
CA ILE A 52 -3.84 13.83 3.25
C ILE A 52 -2.41 13.73 2.66
N ALA A 53 -2.20 14.22 1.44
CA ALA A 53 -0.88 14.24 0.82
C ALA A 53 0.15 15.08 1.61
N ARG A 54 -0.28 16.15 2.29
CA ARG A 54 0.57 16.95 3.18
C ARG A 54 0.82 16.28 4.53
N LEU A 55 -0.14 15.55 5.09
CA LEU A 55 0.07 14.75 6.30
C LEU A 55 1.07 13.61 6.08
N GLY A 56 1.11 13.07 4.86
CA GLY A 56 2.10 12.07 4.47
C GLY A 56 3.46 12.60 4.06
N GLN A 57 3.61 13.91 3.96
CA GLN A 57 4.93 14.54 3.94
C GLN A 57 5.30 14.74 5.41
N PRO A 58 6.33 14.05 5.95
CA PRO A 58 6.86 14.46 7.23
C PRO A 58 7.18 15.96 7.10
N ALA A 59 6.70 16.77 8.05
CA ALA A 59 7.08 18.19 8.16
C ALA A 59 8.57 18.25 7.87
N ALA A 60 8.96 19.00 6.85
CA ALA A 60 10.27 18.93 6.22
C ALA A 60 11.41 19.08 7.24
N MET A 61 11.76 18.00 7.92
CA MET A 61 13.13 17.75 8.30
C MET A 61 13.80 17.46 6.96
N PRO A 62 14.82 18.23 6.56
CA PRO A 62 15.64 17.85 5.45
C PRO A 62 16.32 16.55 5.88
N ARG A 63 15.73 15.40 5.54
CA ARG A 63 16.53 14.21 5.36
C ARG A 63 17.53 14.62 4.31
N ALA A 64 18.80 14.75 4.71
CA ALA A 64 19.94 14.84 3.82
C ALA A 64 20.11 13.52 3.04
N GLY A 65 19.01 13.01 2.48
CA GLY A 65 18.96 11.85 1.62
C GLY A 65 19.43 12.27 0.24
N ASN A 66 20.28 11.45 -0.36
CA ASN A 66 20.77 11.70 -1.70
C ASN A 66 19.60 11.60 -2.69
N PRO A 67 19.23 12.66 -3.44
CA PRO A 67 18.08 12.65 -4.36
C PRO A 67 18.12 11.51 -5.37
N ARG A 68 19.32 11.10 -5.78
CA ARG A 68 19.52 9.95 -6.68
C ARG A 68 19.09 8.63 -6.04
N ARG A 69 19.36 8.43 -4.75
CA ARG A 69 18.93 7.21 -4.02
C ARG A 69 17.41 7.17 -3.89
N SER A 70 16.78 8.30 -3.59
CA SER A 70 15.32 8.40 -3.52
C SER A 70 14.67 8.11 -4.88
N ALA A 71 15.23 8.61 -5.97
CA ALA A 71 14.76 8.32 -7.33
C ALA A 71 14.88 6.83 -7.67
N LEU A 72 16.05 6.21 -7.41
CA LEU A 72 16.27 4.78 -7.62
C LEU A 72 15.31 3.92 -6.80
N LEU A 73 15.00 4.34 -5.57
CA LEU A 73 14.05 3.63 -4.72
C LEU A 73 12.61 3.76 -5.25
N GLY A 74 12.25 4.91 -5.80
CA GLY A 74 10.98 5.11 -6.50
C GLY A 74 10.83 4.15 -7.68
N GLN A 75 11.82 4.14 -8.57
CA GLN A 75 11.86 3.24 -9.74
C GLN A 75 11.86 1.76 -9.34
N PHE A 76 12.60 1.39 -8.28
CA PHE A 76 12.57 0.02 -7.76
C PHE A 76 11.15 -0.39 -7.36
N ARG A 77 10.41 0.48 -6.65
CA ARG A 77 9.04 0.18 -6.23
C ARG A 77 8.11 0.03 -7.42
N GLU A 78 8.26 0.85 -8.45
CA GLU A 78 7.51 0.75 -9.71
C GLU A 78 7.76 -0.60 -10.40
N LEU A 79 9.03 -1.00 -10.54
CA LEU A 79 9.38 -2.31 -11.10
C LEU A 79 8.79 -3.46 -10.28
N VAL A 80 8.82 -3.38 -8.95
CA VAL A 80 8.21 -4.39 -8.07
C VAL A 80 6.71 -4.46 -8.29
N ASP A 81 6.04 -3.32 -8.41
CA ASP A 81 4.60 -3.27 -8.68
C ASP A 81 4.22 -3.88 -10.03
N GLU A 82 5.07 -3.72 -11.04
CA GLU A 82 4.84 -4.26 -12.38
C GLU A 82 5.15 -5.77 -12.46
N HIS A 83 6.14 -6.24 -11.70
CA HIS A 83 6.73 -7.57 -11.92
C HIS A 83 6.64 -8.53 -10.73
N PHE A 84 6.01 -8.18 -9.61
CA PHE A 84 5.91 -9.07 -8.45
C PHE A 84 5.30 -10.45 -8.79
N ARG A 85 4.31 -10.51 -9.70
CA ARG A 85 3.68 -11.76 -10.15
C ARG A 85 4.62 -12.66 -10.96
N ARG A 86 5.67 -12.09 -11.54
CA ARG A 86 6.67 -12.84 -12.31
C ARG A 86 7.81 -13.37 -11.44
N HIS A 87 7.80 -13.06 -10.14
CA HIS A 87 8.85 -13.46 -9.19
C HIS A 87 10.27 -13.18 -9.71
N TRP A 88 10.48 -11.98 -10.27
CA TRP A 88 11.79 -11.60 -10.79
C TRP A 88 12.89 -11.79 -9.74
N PRO A 89 14.06 -12.34 -10.13
CA PRO A 89 15.20 -12.42 -9.24
C PRO A 89 15.72 -11.01 -8.94
N LEU A 90 16.29 -10.82 -7.74
CA LEU A 90 16.82 -9.51 -7.31
C LEU A 90 17.84 -8.92 -8.30
N GLY A 91 18.64 -9.79 -8.93
CA GLY A 91 19.59 -9.41 -9.99
C GLY A 91 18.94 -8.61 -11.12
N ARG A 92 17.76 -9.04 -11.57
CA ARG A 92 17.05 -8.41 -12.69
C ARG A 92 16.50 -7.03 -12.35
N TYR A 93 16.05 -6.84 -11.11
CA TYR A 93 15.67 -5.50 -10.63
C TYR A 93 16.86 -4.56 -10.61
N ALA A 94 18.01 -5.02 -10.09
CA ALA A 94 19.21 -4.21 -10.01
C ALA A 94 19.73 -3.83 -11.41
N GLU A 95 19.75 -4.80 -12.33
CA GLU A 95 20.10 -4.59 -13.74
C GLU A 95 19.20 -3.54 -14.41
N SER A 96 17.88 -3.64 -14.21
CA SER A 96 16.90 -2.68 -14.75
C SER A 96 17.08 -1.26 -14.21
N LEU A 97 17.70 -1.13 -13.03
CA LEU A 97 18.02 0.15 -12.39
C LEU A 97 19.45 0.63 -12.71
N GLY A 98 20.24 -0.12 -13.48
CA GLY A 98 21.63 0.19 -13.79
C GLY A 98 22.58 0.13 -12.58
N ILE A 99 22.27 -0.71 -11.59
CA ILE A 99 23.07 -0.85 -10.36
C ILE A 99 23.31 -2.32 -9.99
N THR A 100 24.20 -2.56 -9.04
CA THR A 100 24.42 -3.92 -8.52
C THR A 100 23.37 -4.32 -7.47
N PRO A 101 23.08 -5.62 -7.28
CA PRO A 101 22.20 -6.09 -6.20
C PRO A 101 22.67 -5.65 -4.81
N THR A 102 23.99 -5.57 -4.60
CA THR A 102 24.59 -5.08 -3.36
C THR A 102 24.27 -3.61 -3.12
N THR A 103 24.37 -2.78 -4.16
CA THR A 103 24.01 -1.36 -4.10
C THR A 103 22.53 -1.18 -3.80
N LEU A 104 21.66 -1.90 -4.49
CA LEU A 104 20.21 -1.89 -4.24
C LEU A 104 19.91 -2.32 -2.79
N GLY A 105 20.55 -3.38 -2.33
CA GLY A 105 20.45 -3.88 -0.95
C GLY A 105 20.83 -2.84 0.09
N ARG A 106 21.93 -2.10 -0.14
CA ARG A 106 22.36 -1.01 0.74
C ARG A 106 21.35 0.14 0.73
N ILE A 107 20.90 0.59 -0.44
CA ILE A 107 19.91 1.67 -0.55
C ILE A 107 18.63 1.32 0.20
N CYS A 108 18.08 0.12 0.03
CA CYS A 108 16.86 -0.28 0.74
C CYS A 108 17.06 -0.32 2.27
N ARG A 109 18.19 -0.82 2.77
CA ARG A 109 18.46 -0.83 4.21
C ARG A 109 18.65 0.57 4.78
N ASP A 110 19.41 1.42 4.09
CA ASP A 110 19.71 2.78 4.54
C ASP A 110 18.43 3.65 4.58
N GLU A 111 17.57 3.53 3.55
CA GLU A 111 16.41 4.41 3.37
C GLU A 111 15.10 3.84 3.99
N LEU A 112 14.96 2.51 4.05
CA LEU A 112 13.71 1.84 4.49
C LEU A 112 13.90 0.91 5.69
N GLY A 113 15.13 0.64 6.12
CA GLY A 113 15.41 -0.32 7.20
C GLY A 113 15.22 -1.79 6.84
N GLU A 114 14.89 -2.10 5.57
CA GLU A 114 14.52 -3.43 5.13
C GLU A 114 15.32 -3.85 3.88
N PRO A 115 15.61 -5.15 3.71
CA PRO A 115 16.22 -5.64 2.47
C PRO A 115 15.23 -5.60 1.29
N PRO A 116 15.72 -5.52 0.03
CA PRO A 116 14.86 -5.48 -1.16
C PRO A 116 13.88 -6.65 -1.26
N THR A 117 14.30 -7.84 -0.82
CA THR A 117 13.46 -9.05 -0.83
C THR A 117 12.27 -8.93 0.13
N ALA A 118 12.40 -8.23 1.25
CA ALA A 118 11.29 -7.97 2.14
C ALA A 118 10.24 -7.07 1.46
N ILE A 119 10.69 -6.05 0.73
CA ILE A 119 9.82 -5.13 -0.01
C ILE A 119 9.03 -5.89 -1.11
N ILE A 120 9.71 -6.78 -1.85
CA ILE A 120 9.05 -7.62 -2.86
C ILE A 120 8.01 -8.54 -2.21
N ASN A 121 8.41 -9.28 -1.17
CA ASN A 121 7.52 -10.21 -0.47
C ASN A 121 6.30 -9.52 0.12
N GLU A 122 6.51 -8.32 0.66
CA GLU A 122 5.46 -7.53 1.27
C GLU A 122 4.50 -6.93 0.22
N ARG A 123 4.97 -6.69 -1.01
CA ARG A 123 4.06 -6.40 -2.13
C ARG A 123 3.20 -7.61 -2.50
N ILE A 124 3.81 -8.80 -2.59
CA ILE A 124 3.10 -10.05 -2.93
C ILE A 124 2.05 -10.38 -1.87
N VAL A 125 2.41 -10.35 -0.58
CA VAL A 125 1.47 -10.67 0.51
C VAL A 125 0.33 -9.66 0.59
N ARG A 126 0.57 -8.38 0.31
CA ARG A 126 -0.49 -7.37 0.27
C ARG A 126 -1.49 -7.64 -0.84
N GLU A 127 -1.00 -8.04 -2.03
CA GLU A 127 -1.88 -8.45 -3.11
C GLU A 127 -2.69 -9.70 -2.75
N ALA A 128 -2.05 -10.68 -2.12
CA ALA A 128 -2.71 -11.88 -1.64
C ALA A 128 -3.81 -11.57 -0.62
N GLN A 129 -3.54 -10.73 0.36
CA GLN A 129 -4.53 -10.26 1.34
C GLN A 129 -5.70 -9.58 0.64
N ARG A 130 -5.44 -8.72 -0.35
CA ARG A 130 -6.49 -8.05 -1.14
C ARG A 130 -7.38 -9.07 -1.86
N GLN A 131 -6.80 -10.05 -2.55
CA GLN A 131 -7.59 -11.08 -3.24
C GLN A 131 -8.38 -11.95 -2.25
N LEU A 132 -7.77 -12.33 -1.12
CA LEU A 132 -8.45 -13.12 -0.09
C LEU A 132 -9.63 -12.38 0.55
N ALA A 133 -9.50 -11.05 0.72
CA ALA A 133 -10.50 -10.18 1.35
C ALA A 133 -11.65 -9.81 0.42
N TYR A 134 -11.37 -9.54 -0.86
CA TYR A 134 -12.32 -8.89 -1.76
C TYR A 134 -12.78 -9.76 -2.94
N THR A 135 -12.32 -11.00 -3.04
CA THR A 135 -12.73 -11.94 -4.11
C THR A 135 -13.12 -13.29 -3.54
N GLU A 136 -13.94 -14.02 -4.29
CA GLU A 136 -14.35 -15.40 -3.97
C GLU A 136 -13.41 -16.46 -4.56
N LEU A 137 -12.29 -16.04 -5.18
CA LEU A 137 -11.34 -16.94 -5.81
C LEU A 137 -10.86 -18.02 -4.85
N GLU A 138 -10.69 -19.23 -5.37
CA GLU A 138 -10.09 -20.32 -4.61
C GLU A 138 -8.62 -20.01 -4.30
N ILE A 139 -8.10 -20.53 -3.18
CA ILE A 139 -6.70 -20.34 -2.78
C ILE A 139 -5.73 -20.79 -3.89
N LYS A 140 -6.09 -21.82 -4.66
CA LYS A 140 -5.32 -22.30 -5.80
C LYS A 140 -5.27 -21.30 -6.95
N GLN A 141 -6.39 -20.63 -7.25
CA GLN A 141 -6.45 -19.59 -8.27
C GLN A 141 -5.64 -18.37 -7.85
N ILE A 142 -5.78 -17.92 -6.60
CA ILE A 142 -4.99 -16.82 -6.03
C ILE A 142 -3.49 -17.12 -6.11
N ALA A 143 -3.07 -18.33 -5.75
CA ALA A 143 -1.68 -18.76 -5.87
C ALA A 143 -1.18 -18.64 -7.32
N HIS A 144 -1.97 -19.13 -8.28
CA HIS A 144 -1.63 -19.08 -9.70
C HIS A 144 -1.53 -17.64 -10.24
N GLU A 145 -2.49 -16.77 -9.92
CA GLU A 145 -2.48 -15.36 -10.34
C GLU A 145 -1.29 -14.57 -9.77
N LEU A 146 -0.85 -14.94 -8.57
CA LEU A 146 0.33 -14.35 -7.95
C LEU A 146 1.64 -14.95 -8.47
N GLY A 147 1.58 -15.93 -9.38
CA GLY A 147 2.74 -16.55 -10.03
C GLY A 147 3.37 -17.69 -9.25
N PHE A 148 2.67 -18.29 -8.29
CA PHE A 148 3.12 -19.49 -7.60
C PHE A 148 2.74 -20.74 -8.40
N ALA A 149 3.69 -21.68 -8.53
CA ALA A 149 3.49 -22.94 -9.25
C ALA A 149 2.49 -23.87 -8.53
N ASP A 150 2.48 -23.83 -7.20
CA ASP A 150 1.58 -24.64 -6.39
C ASP A 150 1.02 -23.87 -5.18
N SER A 151 -0.19 -24.26 -4.77
CA SER A 151 -0.93 -23.60 -3.70
C SER A 151 -0.39 -23.90 -2.29
N ALA A 152 0.35 -25.00 -2.12
CA ALA A 152 0.94 -25.36 -0.84
C ALA A 152 2.14 -24.46 -0.52
N TYR A 153 3.01 -24.20 -1.50
CA TYR A 153 4.11 -23.26 -1.40
C TYR A 153 3.61 -21.83 -1.18
N PHE A 154 2.57 -21.39 -1.91
CA PHE A 154 1.89 -20.12 -1.63
C PHE A 154 1.39 -20.06 -0.19
N SER A 155 0.72 -21.10 0.31
CA SER A 155 0.17 -21.11 1.67
C SER A 155 1.26 -21.00 2.74
N ARG A 156 2.41 -21.66 2.54
CA ARG A 156 3.58 -21.55 3.41
C ARG A 156 4.20 -20.16 3.36
N PHE A 157 4.37 -19.61 2.15
CA PHE A 157 4.84 -18.24 1.95
C PHE A 157 3.93 -17.24 2.66
N PHE A 158 2.62 -17.30 2.41
CA PHE A 158 1.64 -16.40 3.00
C PHE A 158 1.65 -16.48 4.52
N ARG A 159 1.65 -17.68 5.10
CA ARG A 159 1.76 -17.86 6.56
C ARG A 159 3.04 -17.26 7.13
N LYS A 160 4.18 -17.40 6.44
CA LYS A 160 5.45 -16.81 6.87
C LYS A 160 5.38 -15.27 6.88
N GLN A 161 4.68 -14.66 5.92
CA GLN A 161 4.60 -13.21 5.79
C GLN A 161 3.48 -12.58 6.64
N ALA A 162 2.33 -13.24 6.76
CA ALA A 162 1.12 -12.70 7.37
C ALA A 162 0.79 -13.31 8.75
N GLY A 163 1.52 -14.33 9.19
CA GLY A 163 1.30 -15.02 10.47
C GLY A 163 0.17 -16.06 10.47
N LEU A 164 -0.79 -15.95 9.55
CA LEU A 164 -1.97 -16.83 9.43
C LEU A 164 -1.98 -17.56 8.08
N LYS A 165 -2.67 -18.70 7.99
CA LYS A 165 -2.90 -19.37 6.70
C LYS A 165 -3.89 -18.56 5.85
N PRO A 166 -3.86 -18.66 4.50
CA PRO A 166 -4.78 -17.93 3.63
C PRO A 166 -6.27 -18.11 3.98
N ARG A 167 -6.68 -19.35 4.30
CA ARG A 167 -8.06 -19.67 4.69
C ARG A 167 -8.45 -19.02 6.03
N GLU A 168 -7.54 -19.07 7.00
CA GLU A 168 -7.73 -18.47 8.33
C GLU A 168 -7.88 -16.95 8.20
N PHE A 169 -7.04 -16.32 7.37
CA PHE A 169 -7.12 -14.89 7.07
C PHE A 169 -8.47 -14.51 6.43
N ARG A 170 -8.94 -15.26 5.43
CA ARG A 170 -10.23 -14.99 4.78
C ARG A 170 -11.39 -15.07 5.78
N LEU A 171 -11.42 -16.12 6.60
CA LEU A 171 -12.47 -16.29 7.59
C LEU A 171 -12.47 -15.16 8.62
N ALA A 172 -11.30 -14.78 9.14
CA ALA A 172 -11.16 -13.68 10.09
C ALA A 172 -11.61 -12.35 9.48
N PHE A 173 -11.29 -12.09 8.21
CA PHE A 173 -11.72 -10.88 7.51
C PHE A 173 -13.24 -10.85 7.29
N GLN A 174 -13.86 -11.98 6.93
CA GLN A 174 -15.30 -12.08 6.75
C GLN A 174 -16.08 -11.89 8.07
N GLN A 175 -15.52 -12.36 9.19
CA GLN A 175 -16.11 -12.17 10.53
C GLN A 175 -15.99 -10.72 11.03
N ALA A 176 -14.96 -9.99 10.59
CA ALA A 176 -14.74 -8.59 10.97
C ALA A 176 -15.59 -7.59 10.15
N LEU A 177 -16.19 -8.01 9.03
CA LEU A 177 -17.09 -7.16 8.25
C LEU A 177 -18.51 -7.20 8.84
N PRO A 178 -19.18 -6.05 9.08
CA PRO A 178 -20.64 -6.06 9.27
C PRO A 178 -21.30 -6.65 8.01
N ALA A 179 -22.34 -7.45 8.21
CA ALA A 179 -23.02 -8.22 7.17
C ALA A 179 -23.23 -7.37 5.90
N ARG A 180 -22.74 -7.86 4.76
CA ARG A 180 -23.05 -7.24 3.46
C ARG A 180 -24.57 -7.32 3.26
N PRO A 181 -25.26 -6.20 2.96
CA PRO A 181 -26.68 -6.21 2.65
C PRO A 181 -26.97 -6.99 1.37
#